data_AF-S2JN24-F1
#
_entry.id   AF-S2JN24-F1
#
_cell.length_a   1.000
_cell.length_b   1.000
_cell.length_c   1.000
_cell.angle_alpha   90.00
_cell.angle_beta   90.00
_cell.angle_gamma   90.00
#
_symmetry.space_group_name_H-M   'P 1'
#
loop_
_entity.id
_entity.type
_entity.pdbx_description
1 polymer ?
#
loop_
_entity_poly.entity_id
_entity_poly.type
_entity_poly.pdbx_seq_one_letter_code
_entity_poly.pdbx_strand_id
1 'polypeptide(L)'
;MNSKRLLQNVLVQSVRYNTSAQRSVFSVANSAAVRSSIALNKNALSMPVRHSIFHQRQFNSKTEPSSFKVVDYNDIQKLIQDSGKSYNLIDVREEKEVVQGAIPTAKNVPLSQFASAWSLSDKEFKEHFGFEKPKKDASVILYCLGGVRSTRAAEHLASLGYDNLSNYIGSWADYVEKQKGEQ
;
A
#
# COMPACT_ATOMS: atom_id res chain seq x y z
N MET A 1 34.64 0.72 44.83
CA MET A 1 33.23 1.12 44.55
C MET A 1 32.82 0.43 43.27
N ASN A 2 32.26 -0.78 43.39
CA ASN A 2 30.82 -1.09 43.27
C ASN A 2 30.26 -0.82 41.87
N SER A 3 29.52 -1.70 41.18
CA SER A 3 29.22 -3.14 41.21
C SER A 3 28.10 -3.32 40.14
N LYS A 4 27.87 -4.57 39.69
CA LYS A 4 26.67 -5.08 38.97
C LYS A 4 26.75 -4.92 37.44
N ARG A 5 26.58 -5.93 36.56
CA ARG A 5 25.72 -7.15 36.54
C ARG A 5 26.35 -8.15 35.53
N LEU A 6 26.60 -9.42 35.89
CA LEU A 6 25.72 -10.61 35.71
C LEU A 6 25.44 -10.96 34.23
N LEU A 7 26.24 -11.85 33.62
CA LEU A 7 26.07 -13.32 33.50
C LEU A 7 24.84 -13.76 32.70
N GLN A 8 25.06 -14.45 31.57
CA GLN A 8 24.76 -15.90 31.42
C GLN A 8 25.07 -16.40 29.99
N ASN A 9 26.10 -17.24 29.89
CA ASN A 9 26.22 -18.34 28.93
C ASN A 9 25.66 -19.62 29.59
N VAL A 10 25.40 -20.67 28.79
CA VAL A 10 24.92 -22.06 29.12
C VAL A 10 23.53 -22.26 28.48
N LEU A 11 23.18 -23.30 27.71
CA LEU A 11 23.81 -24.54 27.29
C LEU A 11 22.84 -25.18 26.28
N VAL A 12 23.37 -25.82 25.24
CA VAL A 12 22.61 -26.70 24.34
C VAL A 12 22.27 -27.98 25.08
N GLN A 13 20.99 -28.37 25.14
CA GLN A 13 20.62 -29.79 25.27
C GLN A 13 19.35 -30.12 24.49
N SER A 14 19.51 -31.12 23.63
CA SER A 14 18.52 -31.87 22.87
C SER A 14 17.70 -32.82 23.75
N VAL A 15 16.39 -32.99 23.49
CA VAL A 15 15.64 -34.23 23.80
C VAL A 15 14.54 -34.44 22.75
N ARG A 16 14.37 -35.71 22.34
CA ARG A 16 13.38 -36.24 21.36
C ARG A 16 12.09 -36.72 22.06
N TYR A 17 11.11 -37.12 21.22
CA TYR A 17 9.89 -37.93 21.43
C TYR A 17 8.59 -37.16 21.73
N ASN A 18 7.38 -37.59 21.32
CA ASN A 18 6.82 -38.26 20.13
C ASN A 18 5.28 -38.19 20.27
N THR A 19 4.56 -38.39 19.16
CA THR A 19 3.15 -38.79 18.99
C THR A 19 2.02 -37.86 19.46
N SER A 20 1.22 -37.37 18.52
CA SER A 20 -0.13 -37.93 18.28
C SER A 20 -0.77 -37.33 17.03
N ALA A 21 -1.42 -38.22 16.29
CA ALA A 21 -2.17 -38.01 15.07
C ALA A 21 -3.12 -36.80 15.14
N GLN A 22 -3.31 -36.11 14.01
CA GLN A 22 -4.55 -36.23 13.24
C GLN A 22 -4.30 -35.96 11.75
N ARG A 23 -4.81 -36.88 10.93
CA ARG A 23 -4.82 -36.83 9.47
C ARG A 23 -5.95 -35.90 9.01
N SER A 24 -5.70 -35.11 7.97
CA SER A 24 -6.71 -34.96 6.93
C SER A 24 -6.02 -34.96 5.57
N VAL A 25 -6.50 -35.88 4.72
CA VAL A 25 -5.99 -36.16 3.39
C VAL A 25 -6.96 -35.54 2.40
N PHE A 26 -6.47 -34.66 1.52
CA PHE A 26 -7.18 -34.37 0.28
C PHE A 26 -6.34 -34.91 -0.87
N SER A 27 -6.83 -36.02 -1.41
CA SER A 27 -6.32 -36.78 -2.54
C SER A 27 -6.49 -35.98 -3.83
N VAL A 28 -5.41 -35.83 -4.59
CA VAL A 28 -5.46 -35.45 -6.02
C VAL A 28 -5.11 -36.71 -6.80
N ALA A 29 -6.09 -37.30 -7.46
CA ALA A 29 -5.88 -38.40 -8.40
C ALA A 29 -6.08 -37.90 -9.84
N ASN A 30 -5.05 -38.16 -10.63
CA ASN A 30 -4.95 -37.94 -12.06
C ASN A 30 -5.67 -39.05 -12.86
N SER A 31 -6.03 -38.71 -14.11
CA SER A 31 -6.05 -39.57 -15.31
C SER A 31 -7.34 -40.30 -15.77
N ALA A 32 -7.83 -39.79 -16.91
CA ALA A 32 -8.03 -40.45 -18.22
C ALA A 32 -8.95 -41.68 -18.41
N ALA A 33 -9.96 -41.48 -19.28
CA ALA A 33 -10.55 -42.35 -20.33
C ALA A 33 -11.18 -43.71 -19.90
N VAL A 34 -12.31 -44.21 -20.43
CA VAL A 34 -12.67 -44.60 -21.81
C VAL A 34 -14.16 -45.02 -21.87
N ARG A 35 -14.88 -44.56 -22.91
CA ARG A 35 -16.01 -45.14 -23.71
C ARG A 35 -17.10 -46.04 -23.07
N SER A 36 -18.39 -45.75 -23.36
CA SER A 36 -19.16 -46.43 -24.45
C SER A 36 -20.64 -45.97 -24.60
N SER A 37 -21.04 -45.80 -25.87
CA SER A 37 -22.36 -46.01 -26.54
C SER A 37 -23.67 -45.27 -26.18
N ILE A 38 -24.07 -44.40 -27.13
CA ILE A 38 -25.35 -44.29 -27.87
C ILE A 38 -26.69 -44.29 -27.09
N ALA A 39 -27.38 -43.14 -27.15
CA ALA A 39 -28.82 -43.07 -27.45
C ALA A 39 -29.12 -41.75 -28.18
N LEU A 40 -29.55 -41.86 -29.44
CA LEU A 40 -30.07 -40.75 -30.25
C LEU A 40 -31.46 -40.39 -29.74
N ASN A 41 -31.71 -39.11 -29.46
CA ASN A 41 -33.08 -38.58 -29.50
C ASN A 41 -33.13 -37.36 -30.41
N LYS A 42 -33.91 -37.50 -31.48
CA LYS A 42 -34.15 -36.50 -32.52
C LYS A 42 -35.30 -35.62 -32.06
N ASN A 43 -34.98 -34.48 -31.46
CA ASN A 43 -35.84 -33.30 -31.49
C ASN A 43 -34.95 -32.07 -31.41
N ALA A 44 -34.44 -31.69 -32.57
CA ALA A 44 -33.79 -30.41 -32.80
C ALA A 44 -34.87 -29.32 -32.85
N LEU A 45 -34.92 -28.49 -31.82
CA LEU A 45 -35.58 -27.20 -31.90
C LEU A 45 -34.51 -26.12 -31.79
N SER A 46 -34.44 -25.32 -32.86
CA SER A 46 -33.48 -24.26 -33.12
C SER A 46 -33.37 -23.25 -31.97
N MET A 47 -32.16 -23.03 -31.46
CA MET A 47 -31.84 -21.81 -30.71
C MET A 47 -30.90 -20.94 -31.56
N PRO A 48 -31.21 -19.66 -31.79
CA PRO A 48 -30.33 -18.77 -32.53
C PRO A 48 -29.07 -18.52 -31.71
N VAL A 49 -27.91 -18.74 -32.32
CA VAL A 49 -26.61 -18.31 -31.81
C VAL A 49 -26.67 -16.80 -31.64
N ARG A 50 -26.84 -16.32 -30.40
CA ARG A 50 -26.60 -14.92 -30.08
C ARG A 50 -25.09 -14.71 -30.23
N HIS A 51 -24.68 -14.16 -31.37
CA HIS A 51 -23.37 -13.52 -31.48
C HIS A 51 -23.25 -12.54 -30.30
N SER A 52 -22.35 -12.83 -29.36
CA SER A 52 -21.99 -11.84 -28.36
C SER A 52 -21.34 -10.69 -29.13
N ILE A 53 -22.06 -9.57 -29.22
CA ILE A 53 -21.46 -8.31 -29.61
C ILE A 53 -20.47 -8.00 -28.48
N PHE A 54 -19.20 -8.31 -28.73
CA PHE A 54 -18.08 -7.75 -27.98
C PHE A 54 -18.21 -6.24 -28.08
N HIS A 55 -18.90 -5.62 -27.12
CA HIS A 55 -18.79 -4.19 -26.91
C HIS A 55 -17.38 -3.97 -26.42
N GLN A 56 -16.49 -3.63 -27.35
CA GLN A 56 -15.22 -3.01 -27.04
C GLN A 56 -15.55 -1.77 -26.23
N ARG A 57 -15.38 -1.86 -24.92
CA ARG A 57 -15.52 -0.72 -24.01
C ARG A 57 -14.43 0.25 -24.46
N GLN A 58 -14.82 1.25 -25.24
CA GLN A 58 -13.94 2.34 -25.60
C GLN A 58 -13.64 3.07 -24.30
N PHE A 59 -12.50 2.76 -23.69
CA PHE A 59 -11.95 3.54 -22.60
C PHE A 59 -11.54 4.88 -23.19
N ASN A 60 -12.51 5.78 -23.24
CA ASN A 60 -12.27 7.17 -23.55
C ASN A 60 -11.51 7.74 -22.35
N SER A 61 -10.17 7.74 -22.41
CA SER A 61 -9.31 8.33 -21.38
C SER A 61 -9.38 9.86 -21.48
N LYS A 62 -10.56 10.42 -21.17
CA LYS A 62 -10.62 11.81 -20.73
C LYS A 62 -9.98 11.80 -19.35
N THR A 63 -8.71 12.20 -19.28
CA THR A 63 -8.02 12.43 -18.01
C THR A 63 -8.75 13.57 -17.33
N GLU A 64 -9.69 13.24 -16.45
CA GLU A 64 -10.25 14.22 -15.52
C GLU A 64 -9.08 14.90 -14.80
N PRO A 65 -9.11 16.22 -14.61
CA PRO A 65 -8.03 16.92 -13.91
C PRO A 65 -7.89 16.28 -12.52
N SER A 66 -6.73 15.70 -12.25
CA SER A 66 -6.45 15.12 -10.93
C SER A 66 -6.54 16.21 -9.88
N SER A 67 -7.25 15.96 -8.78
CA SER A 67 -7.47 16.93 -7.68
C SER A 67 -6.19 17.29 -6.91
N PHE A 68 -5.02 16.87 -7.37
CA PHE A 68 -3.72 17.07 -6.77
C PHE A 68 -2.64 17.15 -7.85
N LYS A 69 -1.54 17.83 -7.54
CA LYS A 69 -0.37 17.95 -8.39
C LYS A 69 0.50 16.70 -8.30
N VAL A 70 1.08 16.24 -9.40
CA VAL A 70 2.14 15.22 -9.36
C VAL A 70 3.50 15.90 -9.22
N VAL A 71 4.35 15.39 -8.33
CA VAL A 71 5.71 15.88 -8.09
C VAL A 71 6.72 14.75 -8.27
N ASP A 72 7.96 15.11 -8.61
CA ASP A 72 9.05 14.18 -8.87
C ASP A 72 10.16 14.26 -7.80
N TYR A 73 11.14 13.35 -7.87
CA TYR A 73 12.28 13.28 -6.96
C TYR A 73 12.99 14.64 -6.77
N ASN A 74 13.25 15.35 -7.87
CA ASN A 74 13.94 16.64 -7.84
C ASN A 74 13.17 17.71 -7.07
N ASP A 75 11.84 17.67 -7.12
CA ASP A 75 11.01 18.60 -6.36
C ASP A 75 11.05 18.28 -4.87
N ILE A 76 11.04 16.99 -4.50
CA ILE A 76 11.22 16.54 -3.12
C ILE A 76 12.58 16.96 -2.58
N GLN A 77 13.66 16.79 -3.35
CA GLN A 77 15.00 17.24 -2.94
C GLN A 77 15.05 18.75 -2.71
N LYS A 78 14.47 19.55 -3.61
CA LYS A 78 14.39 21.01 -3.44
C LYS A 78 13.61 21.39 -2.18
N LEU A 79 12.53 20.69 -1.85
CA LEU A 79 11.75 20.95 -0.64
C LEU A 79 12.52 20.59 0.64
N ILE A 80 13.32 19.53 0.61
CA ILE A 80 14.17 19.15 1.74
C ILE A 80 15.28 20.19 1.94
N GLN A 81 15.87 20.69 0.86
CA GLN A 81 16.95 21.69 0.91
C GLN A 81 16.42 23.09 1.29
N ASP A 82 15.23 23.46 0.83
CA ASP A 82 14.59 24.74 1.12
C ASP A 82 13.91 24.74 2.51
N SER A 83 14.71 25.02 3.54
CA SER A 83 14.23 25.13 4.93
C SER A 83 13.28 26.31 5.17
N GLY A 84 13.06 27.19 4.18
CA GLY A 84 12.22 28.38 4.30
C GLY A 84 10.73 28.14 4.05
N LYS A 85 10.36 27.04 3.38
CA LYS A 85 8.97 26.74 3.04
C LYS A 85 8.35 25.79 4.06
N SER A 86 7.16 26.14 4.54
CA SER A 86 6.35 25.24 5.38
C SER A 86 5.60 24.25 4.50
N TYR A 87 5.87 22.96 4.70
CA TYR A 87 5.19 21.87 4.02
C TYR A 87 4.97 20.68 4.97
N ASN A 88 4.03 19.80 4.60
CA ASN A 88 3.79 18.54 5.29
C ASN A 88 4.03 17.39 4.33
N LEU A 89 5.17 16.72 4.49
CA LEU A 89 5.47 15.49 3.77
C LEU A 89 4.96 14.29 4.57
N ILE A 90 4.05 13.50 4.01
CA ILE A 90 3.35 12.43 4.71
C ILE A 90 3.63 11.09 4.04
N ASP A 91 4.19 10.16 4.81
CA ASP A 91 4.41 8.78 4.43
C ASP A 91 3.18 7.95 4.82
N VAL A 92 2.50 7.37 3.82
CA VAL A 92 1.30 6.53 4.08
C VAL A 92 1.58 5.03 4.11
N ARG A 93 2.86 4.63 4.21
CA ARG A 93 3.23 3.23 4.44
C ARG A 93 2.89 2.79 5.86
N GLU A 94 2.85 1.47 6.08
CA GLU A 94 2.67 0.93 7.43
C GLU A 94 3.94 1.11 8.25
N GLU A 95 3.81 1.23 9.57
CA GLU A 95 4.91 1.52 10.50
C GLU A 95 6.11 0.56 10.33
N LYS A 96 5.84 -0.73 10.13
CA LYS A 96 6.87 -1.77 9.90
C LYS A 96 7.76 -1.51 8.69
N GLU A 97 7.25 -0.82 7.66
CA GLU A 97 8.01 -0.44 6.46
C GLU A 97 8.87 0.80 6.72
N VAL A 98 8.36 1.73 7.52
CA VAL A 98 8.99 3.03 7.85
C VAL A 98 10.22 2.84 8.72
N VAL A 99 10.26 1.80 9.56
CA VAL A 99 11.43 1.42 10.37
C VAL A 99 12.69 1.18 9.52
N GLN A 100 12.53 0.77 8.25
CA GLN A 100 13.65 0.54 7.33
C GLN A 100 14.23 1.84 6.75
N GLY A 101 13.56 2.97 6.96
CA GLY A 101 13.91 4.28 6.42
C GLY A 101 12.69 5.00 5.86
N ALA A 102 12.80 6.33 5.83
CA ALA A 102 11.81 7.24 5.28
C ALA A 102 12.51 8.44 4.64
N ILE A 103 11.76 9.21 3.84
CA ILE A 103 12.27 10.46 3.29
C ILE A 103 12.50 11.44 4.44
N PRO A 104 13.63 12.17 4.49
CA PRO A 104 13.86 13.19 5.52
C PRO A 104 12.68 14.14 5.63
N THR A 105 12.37 14.60 6.85
CA THR A 105 11.21 15.47 7.20
C THR A 105 9.83 14.82 7.12
N ALA A 106 9.71 13.60 6.57
CA ALA A 106 8.42 12.92 6.44
C ALA A 106 7.84 12.53 7.81
N LYS A 107 6.51 12.61 7.90
CA LYS A 107 5.72 12.18 9.06
C LYS A 107 4.85 11.00 8.63
N ASN A 108 4.80 9.93 9.43
CA ASN A 108 4.06 8.73 9.05
C ASN A 108 2.60 8.80 9.51
N VAL A 109 1.68 8.50 8.59
CA VAL A 109 0.27 8.21 8.88
C VAL A 109 -0.13 7.01 8.01
N PRO A 110 -0.15 5.79 8.55
CA PRO A 110 -0.44 4.58 7.78
C PRO A 110 -1.76 4.65 7.03
N LEU A 111 -1.80 4.15 5.79
CA LEU A 111 -3.04 4.16 4.99
C LEU A 111 -4.18 3.43 5.72
N SER A 112 -3.88 2.36 6.45
CA SER A 112 -4.83 1.59 7.26
C SER A 112 -5.60 2.46 8.28
N GLN A 113 -4.98 3.50 8.80
CA GLN A 113 -5.54 4.41 9.80
C GLN A 113 -5.90 5.79 9.23
N PHE A 114 -5.64 6.04 7.94
CA PHE A 114 -5.66 7.39 7.37
C PHE A 114 -7.03 8.06 7.40
N ALA A 115 -8.09 7.32 7.03
CA ALA A 115 -9.46 7.85 7.05
C ALA A 115 -9.95 8.15 8.48
N SER A 116 -9.62 7.26 9.44
CA SER A 116 -9.92 7.50 10.85
C SER A 116 -9.12 8.69 11.40
N ALA A 117 -7.84 8.79 11.06
CA ALA A 117 -6.96 9.87 11.50
C ALA A 117 -7.53 11.24 11.11
N TRP A 118 -8.03 11.38 9.88
CA TRP A 118 -8.63 12.64 9.43
C TRP A 118 -10.00 12.95 10.02
N SER A 119 -10.65 11.96 10.64
CA SER A 119 -11.90 12.13 11.39
C SER A 119 -11.68 12.55 12.85
N LEU A 120 -10.46 12.39 13.39
CA LEU A 120 -10.11 12.81 14.75
C LEU A 120 -10.06 14.34 14.89
N SER A 121 -10.27 14.81 16.13
CA SER A 121 -9.99 16.20 16.48
C SER A 121 -8.49 16.51 16.39
N ASP A 122 -8.13 17.78 16.24
CA ASP A 122 -6.72 18.20 16.10
C ASP A 122 -5.86 17.78 17.31
N LYS A 123 -6.46 17.77 18.50
CA LYS A 123 -5.79 17.36 19.75
C LYS A 123 -5.51 15.85 19.76
N GLU A 124 -6.53 15.04 19.47
CA GLU A 124 -6.39 13.58 19.41
C GLU A 124 -5.40 13.18 18.31
N PHE A 125 -5.48 13.81 17.14
CA PHE A 125 -4.51 13.57 16.06
C PHE A 125 -3.07 13.81 16.53
N LYS A 126 -2.82 14.92 17.24
CA LYS A 126 -1.50 15.24 17.77
C LYS A 126 -1.03 14.26 18.84
N GLU A 127 -1.93 13.78 19.69
CA GLU A 127 -1.62 12.77 20.70
C GLU A 127 -1.30 11.40 20.07
N HIS A 128 -2.04 11.00 19.02
CA HIS A 128 -1.85 9.72 18.33
C HIS A 128 -0.61 9.69 17.43
N PHE A 129 -0.39 10.73 16.61
CA PHE A 129 0.66 10.73 15.59
C PHE A 129 1.89 11.56 15.99
N GLY A 130 1.82 12.33 17.08
CA GLY A 130 2.95 13.13 17.58
C GLY A 130 3.23 14.42 16.79
N PHE A 131 2.33 14.83 15.89
CA PHE A 131 2.48 16.08 15.13
C PHE A 131 1.13 16.76 14.86
N GLU A 132 1.17 18.04 14.49
CA GLU A 132 -0.05 18.81 14.25
C GLU A 132 -0.75 18.38 12.96
N LYS A 133 -2.08 18.19 13.04
CA LYS A 133 -2.91 17.86 11.89
C LYS A 133 -2.74 18.96 10.82
N PRO A 134 -2.40 18.61 9.56
CA PRO A 134 -2.28 19.60 8.51
C PRO A 134 -3.59 20.34 8.29
N LYS A 135 -3.55 21.67 8.19
CA LYS A 135 -4.71 22.49 7.83
C LYS A 135 -5.07 22.30 6.35
N LYS A 136 -6.31 22.61 5.98
CA LYS A 136 -6.83 22.43 4.62
C LYS A 136 -6.10 23.23 3.54
N ASP A 137 -5.58 24.40 3.93
CA ASP A 137 -4.80 25.32 3.10
C ASP A 137 -3.28 25.02 3.10
N ALA A 138 -2.83 24.13 3.98
CA ALA A 138 -1.42 23.79 4.08
C ALA A 138 -0.95 22.97 2.86
N SER A 139 0.30 23.16 2.45
CA SER A 139 0.92 22.33 1.43
C SER A 139 1.14 20.91 1.97
N VAL A 140 0.43 19.94 1.42
CA VAL A 140 0.53 18.53 1.82
C VAL A 140 1.02 17.70 0.64
N ILE A 141 2.12 16.97 0.86
CA ILE A 141 2.73 16.08 -0.13
C ILE A 141 2.63 14.66 0.40
N LEU A 142 2.04 13.76 -0.39
CA LEU A 142 1.83 12.37 -0.02
C LEU A 142 2.74 11.45 -0.83
N TYR A 143 3.27 10.42 -0.17
CA TYR A 143 4.00 9.36 -0.83
C TYR A 143 3.82 8.03 -0.10
N CYS A 144 4.11 6.92 -0.76
CA CYS A 144 4.08 5.59 -0.16
C CYS A 144 5.28 4.75 -0.59
N LEU A 145 5.08 3.48 -0.98
CA LEU A 145 6.13 2.66 -1.57
C LEU A 145 6.29 2.91 -3.07
N GLY A 146 5.18 2.93 -3.82
CA GLY A 146 5.14 3.06 -5.28
C GLY A 146 3.88 3.75 -5.81
N GLY A 147 3.42 4.81 -5.15
CA GLY A 147 2.36 5.70 -5.63
C GLY A 147 0.89 5.28 -5.42
N VAL A 148 0.56 3.99 -5.39
CA VAL A 148 -0.86 3.56 -5.35
C VAL A 148 -1.59 4.00 -4.08
N ARG A 149 -0.95 3.79 -2.91
CA ARG A 149 -1.54 4.14 -1.61
C ARG A 149 -1.61 5.66 -1.40
N SER A 150 -0.58 6.38 -1.82
CA SER A 150 -0.54 7.85 -1.71
C SER A 150 -1.55 8.54 -2.62
N THR A 151 -1.83 7.97 -3.79
CA THR A 151 -2.91 8.43 -4.68
C THR A 151 -4.27 8.37 -3.97
N ARG A 152 -4.60 7.22 -3.35
CA ARG A 152 -5.84 7.06 -2.58
C ARG A 152 -5.93 8.02 -1.40
N ALA A 153 -4.82 8.22 -0.68
CA ALA A 153 -4.76 9.20 0.40
C ALA A 153 -4.99 10.62 -0.11
N ALA A 154 -4.43 10.98 -1.27
CA ALA A 154 -4.59 12.31 -1.88
C ALA A 154 -6.04 12.54 -2.34
N GLU A 155 -6.66 11.55 -2.97
CA GLU A 155 -8.09 11.58 -3.32
C GLU A 155 -8.98 11.76 -2.07
N HIS A 156 -8.65 11.05 -0.98
CA HIS A 156 -9.36 11.20 0.28
C HIS A 156 -9.23 12.62 0.85
N LEU A 157 -8.02 13.19 0.91
CA LEU A 157 -7.83 14.56 1.38
C LEU A 157 -8.53 15.58 0.46
N ALA A 158 -8.48 15.37 -0.85
CA ALA A 158 -9.17 16.23 -1.82
C ALA A 158 -10.68 16.22 -1.55
N SER A 159 -11.27 15.06 -1.26
CA SER A 159 -12.69 14.94 -0.90
C SER A 159 -13.06 15.68 0.40
N LEU A 160 -12.09 15.90 1.29
CA LEU A 160 -12.26 16.67 2.53
C LEU A 160 -12.03 18.18 2.34
N GLY A 161 -11.68 18.61 1.12
CA GLY A 161 -11.44 20.01 0.75
C GLY A 161 -10.04 20.50 1.11
N TYR A 162 -9.02 19.64 0.97
CA TYR A 162 -7.62 20.10 0.96
C TYR A 162 -7.27 20.61 -0.44
N ASP A 163 -6.83 21.86 -0.51
CA ASP A 163 -6.66 22.55 -1.80
C ASP A 163 -5.24 22.43 -2.36
N ASN A 164 -4.24 22.32 -1.48
CA ASN A 164 -2.83 22.28 -1.86
C ASN A 164 -2.22 20.88 -1.66
N LEU A 165 -2.67 19.96 -2.51
CA LEU A 165 -2.24 18.57 -2.49
C LEU A 165 -1.23 18.27 -3.59
N SER A 166 -0.16 17.57 -3.22
CA SER A 166 0.81 16.99 -4.14
C SER A 166 1.00 15.50 -3.85
N ASN A 167 1.22 14.71 -4.90
CA ASN A 167 1.47 13.28 -4.81
C ASN A 167 2.79 12.93 -5.50
N TYR A 168 3.72 12.36 -4.74
CA TYR A 168 4.97 11.84 -5.27
C TYR A 168 4.78 10.38 -5.68
N ILE A 169 4.44 10.16 -6.96
CA ILE A 169 4.07 8.84 -7.49
C ILE A 169 5.26 7.87 -7.43
N GLY A 170 6.47 8.34 -7.75
CA GLY A 170 7.71 7.55 -7.63
C GLY A 170 7.94 7.03 -6.21
N SER A 171 7.50 7.79 -5.20
CA SER A 171 7.40 7.36 -3.81
C SER A 171 8.75 6.87 -3.24
N TRP A 172 8.74 6.06 -2.18
CA TRP A 172 9.95 5.60 -1.52
C TRP A 172 10.88 4.78 -2.44
N ALA A 173 10.33 3.97 -3.35
CA ALA A 173 11.13 3.17 -4.28
C ALA A 173 12.01 4.03 -5.19
N ASP A 174 11.42 5.04 -5.85
CA ASP A 174 12.16 5.99 -6.70
C ASP A 174 13.17 6.80 -5.87
N TYR A 175 12.77 7.25 -4.67
CA TYR A 175 13.66 8.01 -3.79
C TYR A 175 14.97 7.24 -3.47
N VAL A 176 14.84 5.98 -3.07
CA VAL A 176 16.00 5.14 -2.72
C VAL A 176 16.84 4.80 -3.95
N GLU A 177 16.22 4.58 -5.11
CA GLU A 177 16.93 4.32 -6.35
C GLU A 177 17.79 5.53 -6.77
N LYS A 178 17.20 6.73 -6.76
CA LYS A 178 17.91 7.97 -7.12
C LYS A 178 19.03 8.31 -6.15
N GLN A 179 18.80 8.12 -4.84
CA GLN A 179 19.86 8.36 -3.84
C GLN A 179 21.09 7.45 -3.99
N LYS A 180 20.94 6.26 -4.59
CA LYS A 180 22.08 5.36 -4.85
C LYS A 180 22.86 5.74 -6.11
N GLY A 181 22.23 6.39 -7.09
CA GLY A 181 22.85 6.81 -8.33
C GLY A 181 23.64 8.11 -8.24
N GLU A 182 23.46 8.87 -7.15
CA GLU A 182 24.16 10.13 -6.88
C GLU A 182 25.42 9.96 -5.99
N GLN A 183 25.72 8.73 -5.56
CA GLN A 183 26.89 8.40 -4.72
C GLN A 183 28.08 7.89 -5.52
#